data_AF-A0A1T5HVE9-F1
#
_entry.id   AF-A0A1T5HVE9-F1
#
_cell.length_a   1.000
_cell.length_b   1.000
_cell.length_c   1.000
_cell.angle_alpha   90.00
_cell.angle_beta   90.00
_cell.angle_gamma   90.00
#
_symmetry.space_group_name_H-M   'P 1'
#
loop_
_entity.id
_entity.type
_entity.pdbx_description
1 polymer ?
#
loop_
_entity_poly.entity_id
_entity_poly.type
_entity_poly.pdbx_seq_one_letter_code
_entity_poly.pdbx_strand_id
1 'polypeptide(L)'
;MSLNQINWAKKCRSPWLLLLTMFVALLPLQAMAAQAEATVSKNVVAVNQVFQLTVSVDTAINPNSVDFSILSPDFAYGQPSVSSSTSLINGAMSRNTTWTLALAAKKVGTATIPAFKIGSSQTTPITISVLKGSQKNNTAVSNQTNVRVTAEIDKNTLYVGESINYRVKIVIGEQLSQASLSAPSGDGLVVSQVGQDAQNNIVQNGRRYLVITRNYQLTAEKAGKIIIHGSKFSGDAVRGANGFSSGITVPVNEDARDITINIKPKPTDYKGLWLPTPDLQLQQTWQPQVSNSNDVTTKVGEPITRTITLRIKDVAQSNMPNVNLTYPETVRIYNEKPEYRTENGYSVMTLKQVIIPRQTGKVTLPSLTINWWNTTTEKQQRSEIKGLILNVIADPTANNQFSPPAAITPPAATIHSTKAITTAEIWPWTTLTFALLWLITLVLFIKKRQQPVVTTTVTAAQTTDLISILEAAINANEPIKVQTYYQQWRQQQYTTLMAQPPLLQQLDHEVQAMMAAHYSASNNSWNKQTLLALLNQAKQLTVIKCTSMTLSSLDPK
;
A
#
# COMPACT_ATOMS: atom_id res chain seq x y z
N MET A 1 57.66 34.84 -32.46
CA MET A 1 56.22 35.08 -32.21
C MET A 1 55.46 33.94 -32.86
N SER A 2 54.61 33.24 -32.09
CA SER A 2 53.68 32.20 -32.53
C SER A 2 54.27 30.90 -33.11
N LEU A 3 54.50 29.93 -32.21
CA LEU A 3 54.18 28.52 -32.45
C LEU A 3 54.17 27.81 -31.10
N ASN A 4 52.99 27.40 -30.63
CA ASN A 4 52.86 26.07 -30.06
C ASN A 4 51.42 25.59 -30.11
N GLN A 5 51.20 24.64 -31.00
CA GLN A 5 50.05 23.75 -31.01
C GLN A 5 50.05 22.92 -29.73
N ILE A 6 48.92 22.88 -29.03
CA ILE A 6 48.58 21.72 -28.21
C ILE A 6 47.27 21.16 -28.76
N ASN A 7 47.44 20.09 -29.55
CA ASN A 7 46.39 19.19 -29.98
C ASN A 7 45.70 18.57 -28.76
N TRP A 8 44.43 18.90 -28.54
CA TRP A 8 43.47 17.98 -27.94
C TRP A 8 42.51 17.53 -29.04
N ALA A 9 43.05 16.64 -29.87
CA ALA A 9 42.27 15.88 -30.81
C ALA A 9 41.31 14.95 -30.04
N LYS A 10 40.06 14.95 -30.51
CA LYS A 10 39.08 13.86 -30.40
C LYS A 10 38.52 13.58 -29.00
N LYS A 11 37.33 14.14 -28.73
CA LYS A 11 36.32 13.45 -27.91
C LYS A 11 34.94 13.54 -28.56
N CYS A 12 34.56 12.41 -29.15
CA CYS A 12 33.22 11.94 -29.47
C CYS A 12 32.22 12.98 -30.02
N ARG A 13 32.38 13.34 -31.30
CA ARG A 13 31.22 13.53 -32.18
C ARG A 13 30.68 12.15 -32.57
N SER A 14 30.20 11.38 -31.59
CA SER A 14 29.43 10.19 -31.90
C SER A 14 28.05 10.69 -32.36
N PRO A 15 27.67 10.50 -33.64
CA PRO A 15 26.32 10.86 -34.10
C PRO A 15 25.25 10.12 -33.30
N TRP A 16 25.62 9.01 -32.64
CA TRP A 16 24.76 8.24 -31.77
C TRP A 16 24.40 8.97 -30.47
N LEU A 17 25.28 9.83 -29.95
CA LEU A 17 25.00 10.63 -28.74
C LEU A 17 24.04 11.79 -29.02
N LEU A 18 24.11 12.37 -30.22
CA LEU A 18 23.15 13.38 -30.70
C LEU A 18 21.80 12.76 -31.08
N LEU A 19 21.80 11.56 -31.66
CA LEU A 19 20.58 10.79 -31.91
C LEU A 19 19.93 10.36 -30.60
N LEU A 20 20.69 9.98 -29.58
CA LEU A 20 20.16 9.63 -28.26
C LEU A 20 19.53 10.83 -27.55
N THR A 21 20.16 12.01 -27.57
CA THR A 21 19.57 13.22 -26.98
C THR A 21 18.35 13.70 -27.74
N MET A 22 18.34 13.59 -29.08
CA MET A 22 17.15 13.87 -29.90
C MET A 22 16.04 12.84 -29.63
N PHE A 23 16.36 11.55 -29.48
CA PHE A 23 15.38 10.51 -29.15
C PHE A 23 14.80 10.67 -27.74
N VAL A 24 15.61 11.12 -26.78
CA VAL A 24 15.15 11.43 -25.41
C VAL A 24 14.29 12.71 -25.38
N ALA A 25 14.54 13.69 -26.25
CA ALA A 25 13.70 14.88 -26.39
C ALA A 25 12.38 14.61 -27.15
N LEU A 26 12.33 13.56 -27.99
CA LEU A 26 11.14 13.09 -28.68
C LEU A 26 10.29 12.11 -27.84
N LEU A 27 10.74 11.72 -26.64
CA LEU A 27 9.87 11.02 -25.71
C LEU A 27 8.69 11.96 -25.41
N PRO A 28 7.43 11.56 -25.69
CA PRO A 28 6.30 12.39 -25.39
C PRO A 28 6.29 12.60 -23.87
N LEU A 29 6.60 13.83 -23.45
CA LEU A 29 6.20 14.33 -22.15
C LEU A 29 4.68 14.19 -22.13
N GLN A 30 4.19 13.10 -21.56
CA GLN A 30 2.77 12.94 -21.32
C GLN A 30 2.40 14.11 -20.42
N ALA A 31 1.77 15.13 -21.00
CA ALA A 31 1.20 16.22 -20.26
C ALA A 31 0.25 15.57 -19.25
N MET A 32 0.57 15.69 -17.96
CA MET A 32 -0.37 15.41 -16.88
C MET A 32 -1.45 16.49 -17.00
N ALA A 33 -2.39 16.29 -17.92
CA ALA A 33 -3.57 17.12 -18.02
C ALA A 33 -4.31 17.01 -16.69
N ALA A 34 -4.76 18.14 -16.16
CA ALA A 34 -5.59 18.13 -14.96
C ALA A 34 -6.79 17.20 -15.20
N GLN A 35 -7.05 16.28 -14.28
CA GLN A 35 -8.19 15.39 -14.42
C GLN A 35 -9.41 16.10 -13.85
N ALA A 36 -10.40 16.36 -14.71
CA ALA A 36 -11.70 16.88 -14.30
C ALA A 36 -12.65 15.68 -14.11
N GLU A 37 -13.24 15.56 -12.93
CA GLU A 37 -14.14 14.47 -12.57
C GLU A 37 -15.49 15.04 -12.11
N ALA A 38 -16.59 14.40 -12.52
CA ALA A 38 -17.93 14.69 -12.00
C ALA A 38 -18.49 13.43 -11.35
N THR A 39 -19.05 13.58 -10.15
CA THR A 39 -19.67 12.49 -9.40
C THR A 39 -21.01 12.88 -8.79
N VAL A 40 -21.91 11.92 -8.62
CA VAL A 40 -23.21 12.07 -8.00
C VAL A 40 -23.36 11.11 -6.82
N SER A 41 -24.04 11.57 -5.79
CA SER A 41 -24.41 10.75 -4.63
C SER A 41 -25.39 9.63 -4.99
N LYS A 42 -26.25 9.84 -6.01
CA LYS A 42 -27.23 8.88 -6.51
C LYS A 42 -27.39 9.03 -8.02
N ASN A 43 -27.42 7.92 -8.74
CA ASN A 43 -27.68 7.87 -10.19
C ASN A 43 -29.10 7.39 -10.53
N VAL A 44 -29.86 6.95 -9.51
CA VAL A 44 -31.31 6.70 -9.60
C VAL A 44 -32.02 7.48 -8.51
N VAL A 45 -32.98 8.30 -8.91
CA VAL A 45 -33.67 9.24 -8.02
C VAL A 45 -35.15 9.33 -8.38
N ALA A 46 -36.02 9.64 -7.43
CA ALA A 46 -37.37 10.05 -7.75
C ALA A 46 -37.39 11.46 -8.32
N VAL A 47 -38.41 11.79 -9.14
CA VAL A 47 -38.67 13.17 -9.56
C VAL A 47 -38.74 14.11 -8.33
N ASN A 48 -38.14 15.29 -8.42
CA ASN A 48 -37.98 16.27 -7.33
C ASN A 48 -37.18 15.80 -6.10
N GLN A 49 -36.62 14.58 -6.10
CA GLN A 49 -35.74 14.15 -5.03
C GLN A 49 -34.38 14.85 -5.15
N VAL A 50 -33.93 15.44 -4.05
CA VAL A 50 -32.63 16.11 -3.99
C VAL A 50 -31.50 15.08 -3.88
N PHE A 51 -30.46 15.27 -4.69
CA PHE A 51 -29.19 14.53 -4.64
C PHE A 51 -28.02 15.49 -4.90
N GLN A 52 -26.83 15.12 -4.42
CA GLN A 52 -25.63 15.94 -4.58
C GLN A 52 -24.86 15.57 -5.85
N LEU A 53 -24.41 16.60 -6.60
CA LEU A 53 -23.37 16.55 -7.62
C LEU A 53 -22.09 17.18 -7.06
N THR A 54 -20.97 16.51 -7.28
CA THR A 54 -19.63 16.97 -6.94
C THR A 54 -18.79 17.00 -8.21
N VAL A 55 -18.25 18.16 -8.56
CA VAL A 55 -17.33 18.33 -9.68
C VAL A 55 -15.97 18.70 -9.12
N SER A 56 -14.89 18.05 -9.54
CA SER A 56 -13.53 18.27 -9.01
C SER A 56 -12.50 18.37 -10.13
N VAL A 57 -11.43 19.12 -9.86
CA VAL A 57 -10.27 19.24 -10.75
C VAL A 57 -8.99 19.33 -9.93
N ASP A 58 -7.97 18.59 -10.34
CA ASP A 58 -6.66 18.52 -9.67
C ASP A 58 -5.77 19.74 -9.94
N THR A 59 -6.36 20.93 -9.90
CA THR A 59 -5.62 22.19 -9.92
C THR A 59 -6.38 23.27 -9.15
N ALA A 60 -5.66 24.29 -8.67
CA ALA A 60 -6.27 25.48 -8.11
C ALA A 60 -6.72 26.41 -9.24
N ILE A 61 -8.04 26.58 -9.39
CA ILE A 61 -8.63 27.48 -10.40
C ILE A 61 -9.72 28.35 -9.79
N ASN A 62 -10.16 29.35 -10.56
CA ASN A 62 -11.21 30.27 -10.16
C ASN A 62 -12.52 29.52 -9.81
N PRO A 63 -13.13 29.76 -8.64
CA PRO A 63 -14.42 29.19 -8.26
C PRO A 63 -15.56 29.43 -9.27
N ASN A 64 -15.50 30.48 -10.08
CA ASN A 64 -16.52 30.81 -11.10
C ASN A 64 -16.18 30.25 -12.49
N SER A 65 -15.24 29.32 -12.60
CA SER A 65 -14.75 28.78 -13.89
C SER A 65 -15.65 27.72 -14.52
N VAL A 66 -16.68 27.24 -13.81
CA VAL A 66 -17.59 26.19 -14.27
C VAL A 66 -19.00 26.76 -14.46
N ASP A 67 -19.52 26.65 -15.67
CA ASP A 67 -20.89 27.04 -15.99
C ASP A 67 -21.86 25.90 -15.70
N PHE A 68 -22.66 26.04 -14.63
CA PHE A 68 -23.70 25.10 -14.25
C PHE A 68 -25.06 25.40 -14.88
N SER A 69 -25.22 26.51 -15.62
CA SER A 69 -26.49 26.88 -16.26
C SER A 69 -26.99 25.83 -17.25
N ILE A 70 -26.08 25.04 -17.81
CA ILE A 70 -26.35 23.91 -18.71
C ILE A 70 -27.17 22.78 -18.05
N LEU A 71 -27.30 22.76 -16.72
CA LEU A 71 -28.16 21.83 -15.98
C LEU A 71 -29.65 22.22 -16.02
N SER A 72 -29.95 23.49 -16.27
CA SER A 72 -31.30 24.06 -16.16
C SER A 72 -32.39 23.35 -16.97
N PRO A 73 -32.15 22.77 -18.16
CA PRO A 73 -33.20 22.10 -18.91
C PRO A 73 -33.84 20.92 -18.15
N ASP A 74 -33.02 20.08 -17.52
CA ASP A 74 -33.45 18.81 -16.93
C ASP A 74 -33.44 18.80 -15.39
N PHE A 75 -32.68 19.71 -14.78
CA PHE A 75 -32.47 19.76 -13.33
C PHE A 75 -32.78 21.14 -12.75
N ALA A 76 -33.42 21.15 -11.58
CA ALA A 76 -33.35 22.28 -10.66
C ALA A 76 -32.07 22.11 -9.82
N TYR A 77 -31.28 23.16 -9.64
CA TYR A 77 -30.02 23.07 -8.89
C TYR A 77 -29.84 24.25 -7.93
N GLY A 78 -29.16 24.00 -6.81
CA GLY A 78 -28.83 25.00 -5.80
C GLY A 78 -27.52 25.74 -6.09
N GLN A 79 -27.18 26.71 -5.24
CA GLN A 79 -25.92 27.44 -5.34
C GLN A 79 -24.72 26.49 -5.11
N PRO A 80 -23.69 26.52 -5.96
CA PRO A 80 -22.51 25.69 -5.76
C PRO A 80 -21.69 26.17 -4.56
N SER A 81 -21.36 25.24 -3.68
CA SER A 81 -20.33 25.39 -2.65
C SER A 81 -18.98 25.01 -3.24
N VAL A 82 -17.97 25.85 -3.05
CA VAL A 82 -16.63 25.62 -3.62
C VAL A 82 -15.61 25.48 -2.50
N SER A 83 -14.81 24.41 -2.56
CA SER A 83 -13.69 24.17 -1.65
C SER A 83 -12.40 24.01 -2.45
N SER A 84 -11.31 24.61 -1.97
CA SER A 84 -9.97 24.40 -2.52
C SER A 84 -9.08 23.79 -1.43
N SER A 85 -8.40 22.69 -1.75
CA SER A 85 -7.49 22.00 -0.84
C SER A 85 -6.11 21.89 -1.46
N THR A 86 -5.07 22.14 -0.68
CA THR A 86 -3.67 21.93 -1.05
C THR A 86 -3.08 20.87 -0.12
N SER A 87 -2.53 19.80 -0.68
CA SER A 87 -1.88 18.72 0.05
C SER A 87 -0.43 18.57 -0.39
N LEU A 88 0.47 18.23 0.51
CA LEU A 88 1.87 17.94 0.22
C LEU A 88 2.20 16.54 0.75
N ILE A 89 2.30 15.56 -0.14
CA ILE A 89 2.58 14.16 0.20
C ILE A 89 3.90 13.77 -0.44
N ASN A 90 4.87 13.29 0.37
CA ASN A 90 6.22 12.89 -0.09
C ASN A 90 6.93 13.96 -0.95
N GLY A 91 6.73 15.25 -0.64
CA GLY A 91 7.32 16.37 -1.38
C GLY A 91 6.60 16.75 -2.69
N ALA A 92 5.57 16.00 -3.10
CA ALA A 92 4.70 16.36 -4.21
C ALA A 92 3.55 17.24 -3.71
N MET A 93 3.47 18.47 -4.22
CA MET A 93 2.34 19.38 -3.98
C MET A 93 1.19 19.01 -4.92
N SER A 94 0.02 18.70 -4.36
CA SER A 94 -1.24 18.53 -5.07
C SER A 94 -2.23 19.61 -4.65
N ARG A 95 -2.99 20.14 -5.61
CA ARG A 95 -4.07 21.11 -5.36
C ARG A 95 -5.34 20.57 -5.99
N ASN A 96 -6.47 20.67 -5.32
CA ASN A 96 -7.77 20.24 -5.82
C ASN A 96 -8.81 21.34 -5.56
N THR A 97 -9.59 21.68 -6.58
CA THR A 97 -10.78 22.55 -6.46
C THR A 97 -12.02 21.71 -6.67
N THR A 98 -12.99 21.79 -5.76
CA THR A 98 -14.21 20.98 -5.79
C THR A 98 -15.44 21.86 -5.64
N TRP A 99 -16.39 21.70 -6.57
CA TRP A 99 -17.73 22.28 -6.52
C TRP A 99 -18.73 21.22 -6.05
N THR A 100 -19.57 21.58 -5.10
CA THR A 100 -20.65 20.74 -4.59
C THR A 100 -21.98 21.47 -4.73
N LEU A 101 -22.96 20.87 -5.39
CA LEU A 101 -24.30 21.43 -5.50
C LEU A 101 -25.39 20.37 -5.35
N ALA A 102 -26.55 20.80 -4.86
CA ALA A 102 -27.77 19.99 -4.78
C ALA A 102 -28.54 20.08 -6.11
N LEU A 103 -28.96 18.94 -6.65
CA LEU A 103 -29.77 18.81 -7.87
C LEU A 103 -31.08 18.10 -7.56
N ALA A 104 -32.13 18.41 -8.31
CA ALA A 104 -33.39 17.68 -8.35
C ALA A 104 -33.86 17.56 -9.81
N ALA A 105 -34.17 16.34 -10.24
CA ALA A 105 -34.64 16.10 -11.61
C ALA A 105 -36.09 16.58 -11.81
N LYS A 106 -36.35 17.26 -12.94
CA LYS A 106 -37.64 17.90 -13.23
C LYS A 106 -38.70 16.96 -13.82
N LYS A 107 -38.28 15.90 -14.52
CA LYS A 107 -39.17 14.99 -15.27
C LYS A 107 -38.78 13.54 -15.05
N VAL A 108 -39.78 12.66 -15.06
CA VAL A 108 -39.60 11.19 -15.03
C VAL A 108 -38.99 10.72 -16.36
N GLY A 109 -38.10 9.73 -16.32
CA GLY A 109 -37.41 9.20 -17.49
C GLY A 109 -35.90 9.17 -17.28
N THR A 110 -35.13 9.31 -18.35
CA THR A 110 -33.67 9.42 -18.29
C THR A 110 -33.26 10.87 -18.46
N ALA A 111 -32.47 11.40 -17.54
CA ALA A 111 -31.89 12.74 -17.61
C ALA A 111 -30.37 12.64 -17.64
N THR A 112 -29.69 13.53 -18.37
CA THR A 112 -28.24 13.51 -18.50
C THR A 112 -27.64 14.76 -17.90
N ILE A 113 -26.72 14.61 -16.95
CA ILE A 113 -25.85 15.69 -16.50
C ILE A 113 -24.78 15.86 -17.58
N PRO A 114 -24.72 17.01 -18.28
CA PRO A 114 -23.76 17.22 -19.36
C PRO A 114 -22.32 17.24 -18.84
N ALA A 115 -21.37 17.08 -19.75
CA ALA A 115 -19.95 17.27 -19.46
C ALA A 115 -19.66 18.75 -19.16
N PHE A 116 -18.98 19.03 -18.05
CA PHE A 116 -18.54 20.38 -17.69
C PHE A 116 -17.14 20.64 -18.19
N LYS A 117 -16.93 21.80 -18.82
CA LYS A 117 -15.60 22.29 -19.20
C LYS A 117 -14.99 23.05 -18.03
N ILE A 118 -13.77 22.68 -17.66
CA ILE A 118 -13.04 23.20 -16.50
C ILE A 118 -11.62 23.55 -16.94
N GLY A 119 -11.38 24.81 -17.30
CA GLY A 119 -10.13 25.21 -17.94
C GLY A 119 -9.93 24.47 -19.27
N SER A 120 -8.83 23.71 -19.38
CA SER A 120 -8.52 22.83 -20.52
C SER A 120 -9.09 21.41 -20.40
N SER A 121 -9.72 21.08 -19.27
CA SER A 121 -10.19 19.74 -18.94
C SER A 121 -11.71 19.65 -19.08
N GLN A 122 -12.24 18.43 -19.22
CA GLN A 122 -13.69 18.20 -19.36
C GLN A 122 -14.11 16.95 -18.58
N THR A 123 -15.23 17.03 -17.87
CA THR A 123 -15.79 15.87 -17.16
C THR A 123 -16.51 14.93 -18.13
N THR A 124 -16.80 13.70 -17.69
CA THR A 124 -17.68 12.80 -18.44
C THR A 124 -19.16 13.10 -18.15
N PRO A 125 -20.07 12.96 -19.13
CA PRO A 125 -21.51 13.05 -18.88
C PRO A 125 -21.99 11.94 -17.94
N ILE A 126 -23.01 12.23 -17.12
CA ILE A 126 -23.59 11.26 -16.17
C ILE A 126 -25.05 11.03 -16.50
N THR A 127 -25.45 9.78 -16.65
CA THR A 127 -26.85 9.41 -16.89
C THR A 127 -27.58 9.15 -15.58
N ILE A 128 -28.72 9.82 -15.37
CA ILE A 128 -29.59 9.72 -14.21
C ILE A 128 -30.92 9.06 -14.60
N SER A 129 -31.31 8.00 -13.88
CA SER A 129 -32.62 7.38 -14.01
C SER A 129 -33.60 8.02 -13.03
N VAL A 130 -34.66 8.64 -13.55
CA VAL A 130 -35.65 9.39 -12.78
C VAL A 130 -36.95 8.61 -12.71
N LEU A 131 -37.29 8.13 -11.52
CA LEU A 131 -38.47 7.32 -11.26
C LEU A 131 -39.68 8.21 -10.92
N LYS A 132 -40.88 7.72 -11.27
CA LYS A 132 -42.14 8.35 -10.85
C LYS A 132 -42.27 8.23 -9.33
N GLY A 133 -42.26 9.35 -8.62
CA GLY A 133 -42.38 9.37 -7.16
C GLY A 133 -43.69 8.73 -6.72
N SER A 134 -43.62 7.55 -6.11
CA SER A 134 -44.71 6.99 -5.32
C SER A 134 -44.23 6.89 -3.88
N GLN A 135 -44.63 7.86 -3.06
CA GLN A 135 -44.53 7.80 -1.61
C GLN A 135 -45.37 6.61 -1.11
N LYS A 136 -44.80 5.40 -1.11
CA LYS A 136 -45.17 4.29 -0.21
C LYS A 136 -44.26 3.06 -0.30
N ASN A 137 -43.40 2.94 -1.30
CA ASN A 137 -42.40 1.88 -1.38
C ASN A 137 -41.00 2.47 -1.62
N ASN A 138 -40.37 2.95 -0.55
CA ASN A 138 -38.95 3.32 -0.52
C ASN A 138 -38.02 2.12 -0.84
N THR A 139 -38.58 0.91 -0.94
CA THR A 139 -37.95 -0.35 -1.30
C THR A 139 -37.56 -0.45 -2.78
N ALA A 140 -38.30 0.16 -3.71
CA ALA A 140 -38.01 -0.01 -5.15
C ALA A 140 -36.79 0.80 -5.64
N VAL A 141 -36.52 1.97 -5.04
CA VAL A 141 -35.30 2.76 -5.29
C VAL A 141 -34.10 2.24 -4.48
N SER A 142 -34.38 1.45 -3.44
CA SER A 142 -33.39 0.84 -2.53
C SER A 142 -32.91 -0.54 -2.97
N ASN A 143 -33.53 -1.15 -4.00
CA ASN A 143 -33.25 -2.53 -4.45
C ASN A 143 -32.28 -2.63 -5.63
N GLN A 144 -31.71 -1.53 -6.13
CA GLN A 144 -30.46 -1.65 -6.88
C GLN A 144 -29.34 -1.76 -5.86
N THR A 145 -28.81 -2.98 -5.77
CA THR A 145 -27.84 -3.40 -4.80
C THR A 145 -26.58 -2.54 -4.97
N ASN A 146 -26.47 -1.56 -4.08
CA ASN A 146 -25.29 -0.69 -3.96
C ASN A 146 -24.03 -1.50 -3.69
N VAL A 147 -24.20 -2.74 -3.26
CA VAL A 147 -23.16 -3.75 -3.18
C VAL A 147 -23.40 -4.79 -4.26
N ARG A 148 -22.36 -5.18 -4.98
CA ARG A 148 -22.41 -6.32 -5.90
C ARG A 148 -21.22 -7.23 -5.64
N VAL A 149 -21.50 -8.50 -5.43
CA VAL A 149 -20.48 -9.53 -5.28
C VAL A 149 -20.44 -10.35 -6.55
N THR A 150 -19.25 -10.53 -7.10
CA THR A 150 -18.99 -11.38 -8.26
C THR A 150 -17.83 -12.29 -7.95
N ALA A 151 -17.85 -13.49 -8.50
CA ALA A 151 -16.74 -14.41 -8.41
C ALA A 151 -16.40 -14.99 -9.78
N GLU A 152 -15.12 -15.25 -9.98
CA GLU A 152 -14.58 -15.85 -11.19
C GLU A 152 -13.53 -16.90 -10.84
N ILE A 153 -13.42 -17.91 -11.70
CA ILE A 153 -12.41 -18.96 -11.65
C ILE A 153 -11.74 -19.07 -13.02
N ASP A 154 -10.49 -19.50 -13.02
CA ASP A 154 -9.68 -19.55 -14.25
C ASP A 154 -10.00 -20.79 -15.11
N LYS A 155 -10.53 -21.86 -14.50
CA LYS A 155 -10.92 -23.11 -15.18
C LYS A 155 -12.04 -23.84 -14.43
N ASN A 156 -12.89 -24.55 -15.17
CA ASN A 156 -14.04 -25.29 -14.62
C ASN A 156 -13.84 -26.82 -14.59
N THR A 157 -12.75 -27.31 -15.15
CA THR A 157 -12.35 -28.72 -15.09
C THR A 157 -10.99 -28.81 -14.43
N LEU A 158 -10.87 -29.67 -13.43
CA LEU A 158 -9.64 -29.88 -12.66
C LEU A 158 -9.36 -31.36 -12.53
N TYR A 159 -8.18 -31.70 -12.04
CA TYR A 159 -7.88 -33.02 -11.50
C TYR A 159 -7.93 -33.03 -9.97
N VAL A 160 -8.15 -34.21 -9.37
CA VAL A 160 -7.97 -34.40 -7.92
C VAL A 160 -6.56 -33.94 -7.52
N GLY A 161 -6.44 -33.16 -6.44
CA GLY A 161 -5.21 -32.56 -5.94
C GLY A 161 -4.80 -31.24 -6.62
N GLU A 162 -5.46 -30.86 -7.71
CA GLU A 162 -5.18 -29.61 -8.41
C GLU A 162 -5.84 -28.43 -7.69
N SER A 163 -5.16 -27.27 -7.71
CA SER A 163 -5.75 -26.02 -7.21
C SER A 163 -6.13 -25.05 -8.32
N ILE A 164 -7.04 -24.13 -8.00
CA ILE A 164 -7.40 -22.96 -8.81
C ILE A 164 -7.47 -21.70 -7.98
N ASN A 165 -7.31 -20.55 -8.64
CA ASN A 165 -7.68 -19.27 -8.08
C ASN A 165 -9.19 -19.07 -8.20
N TYR A 166 -9.81 -18.67 -7.10
CA TYR A 166 -11.18 -18.16 -7.05
C TYR A 166 -11.12 -16.71 -6.57
N ARG A 167 -11.44 -15.79 -7.48
CA ARG A 167 -11.36 -14.36 -7.23
C ARG A 167 -12.73 -13.80 -6.96
N VAL A 168 -12.91 -13.24 -5.76
CA VAL A 168 -14.10 -12.49 -5.38
C VAL A 168 -13.85 -11.01 -5.62
N LYS A 169 -14.75 -10.36 -6.33
CA LYS A 169 -14.79 -8.93 -6.52
C LYS A 169 -16.09 -8.37 -5.93
N ILE A 170 -15.94 -7.52 -4.92
CA ILE A 170 -17.03 -6.80 -4.26
C ILE A 170 -16.98 -5.35 -4.74
N VAL A 171 -18.10 -4.83 -5.24
CA VAL A 171 -18.25 -3.43 -5.67
C VAL A 171 -19.24 -2.77 -4.73
N ILE A 172 -18.81 -1.79 -3.95
CA ILE A 172 -19.57 -1.14 -2.87
C ILE A 172 -19.74 0.34 -3.17
N GLY A 173 -20.97 0.80 -3.35
CA GLY A 173 -21.34 2.20 -3.68
C GLY A 173 -22.02 2.95 -2.54
N GLU A 174 -22.01 2.41 -1.33
CA GLU A 174 -22.56 3.03 -0.13
C GLU A 174 -21.67 2.80 1.08
N GLN A 175 -21.86 3.60 2.15
CA GLN A 175 -21.12 3.40 3.39
C GLN A 175 -21.66 2.19 4.13
N LEU A 176 -20.76 1.24 4.46
CA LEU A 176 -21.07 0.05 5.23
C LEU A 176 -20.36 0.08 6.59
N SER A 177 -21.03 -0.46 7.60
CA SER A 177 -20.46 -0.91 8.87
C SER A 177 -20.53 -2.44 8.95
N GLN A 178 -19.70 -3.04 9.80
CA GLN A 178 -19.71 -4.49 10.06
C GLN A 178 -19.59 -5.36 8.79
N ALA A 179 -18.89 -4.86 7.76
CA ALA A 179 -18.73 -5.59 6.51
C ALA A 179 -17.91 -6.87 6.74
N SER A 180 -18.43 -8.01 6.30
CA SER A 180 -17.79 -9.30 6.40
C SER A 180 -17.94 -10.09 5.10
N LEU A 181 -16.92 -10.89 4.79
CA LEU A 181 -16.93 -11.78 3.63
C LEU A 181 -16.57 -13.18 4.10
N SER A 182 -17.50 -14.11 3.90
CA SER A 182 -17.27 -15.54 4.11
C SER A 182 -16.59 -16.17 2.88
N ALA A 183 -15.69 -17.12 3.13
CA ALA A 183 -15.04 -17.89 2.08
C ALA A 183 -16.05 -18.73 1.29
N PRO A 184 -15.77 -19.07 0.01
CA PRO A 184 -16.59 -20.04 -0.72
C PRO A 184 -16.51 -21.43 -0.04
N SER A 185 -17.43 -22.32 -0.38
CA SER A 185 -17.46 -23.68 0.19
C SER A 185 -17.92 -24.72 -0.84
N GLY A 186 -17.64 -26.00 -0.59
CA GLY A 186 -18.10 -27.11 -1.42
C GLY A 186 -17.56 -28.43 -0.89
N ASP A 187 -18.31 -29.53 -1.05
CA ASP A 187 -17.84 -30.85 -0.61
C ASP A 187 -16.59 -31.26 -1.40
N GLY A 188 -15.56 -31.72 -0.69
CA GLY A 188 -14.28 -32.11 -1.29
C GLY A 188 -13.44 -30.94 -1.80
N LEU A 189 -13.70 -29.71 -1.33
CA LEU A 189 -12.85 -28.54 -1.59
C LEU A 189 -12.19 -28.05 -0.31
N VAL A 190 -10.87 -27.89 -0.35
CA VAL A 190 -10.13 -27.15 0.66
C VAL A 190 -9.94 -25.72 0.18
N VAL A 191 -10.24 -24.76 1.05
CA VAL A 191 -10.23 -23.34 0.74
C VAL A 191 -9.22 -22.62 1.62
N SER A 192 -8.31 -21.88 1.00
CA SER A 192 -7.36 -21.01 1.71
C SER A 192 -7.33 -19.62 1.08
N GLN A 193 -7.23 -18.57 1.89
CA GLN A 193 -7.08 -17.21 1.37
C GLN A 193 -5.64 -16.99 0.89
N VAL A 194 -5.49 -16.32 -0.26
CA VAL A 194 -4.19 -15.99 -0.85
C VAL A 194 -3.94 -14.49 -0.73
N GLY A 195 -2.96 -14.12 0.08
CA GLY A 195 -2.54 -12.73 0.26
C GLY A 195 -3.56 -11.85 1.00
N GLN A 196 -3.37 -10.54 0.88
CA GLN A 196 -4.25 -9.52 1.44
C GLN A 196 -5.24 -9.01 0.39
N ASP A 197 -6.31 -8.36 0.83
CA ASP A 197 -7.30 -7.76 -0.05
C ASP A 197 -6.69 -6.59 -0.83
N ALA A 198 -6.95 -6.56 -2.14
CA ALA A 198 -6.68 -5.39 -2.95
C ALA A 198 -7.91 -4.47 -2.92
N GLN A 199 -7.70 -3.19 -2.66
CA GLN A 199 -8.77 -2.20 -2.60
C GLN A 199 -8.46 -1.00 -3.49
N ASN A 200 -9.45 -0.55 -4.26
CA ASN A 200 -9.35 0.67 -5.03
C ASN A 200 -10.71 1.36 -5.16
N ASN A 201 -10.69 2.69 -5.31
CA ASN A 201 -11.90 3.45 -5.61
C ASN A 201 -11.99 3.66 -7.13
N ILE A 202 -13.17 3.42 -7.70
CA ILE A 202 -13.46 3.69 -9.10
C ILE A 202 -14.67 4.60 -9.23
N VAL A 203 -14.79 5.32 -10.34
CA VAL A 203 -16.01 6.04 -10.71
C VAL A 203 -16.65 5.38 -11.92
N GLN A 204 -17.92 4.98 -11.78
CA GLN A 204 -18.71 4.35 -12.84
C GLN A 204 -20.04 5.09 -12.98
N ASN A 205 -20.31 5.65 -14.17
CA ASN A 205 -21.46 6.51 -14.45
C ASN A 205 -21.67 7.57 -13.36
N GLY A 206 -20.61 8.34 -13.07
CA GLY A 206 -20.62 9.40 -12.06
C GLY A 206 -20.74 8.92 -10.61
N ARG A 207 -20.82 7.62 -10.31
CA ARG A 207 -20.90 7.16 -8.92
C ARG A 207 -19.58 6.54 -8.47
N ARG A 208 -19.12 6.92 -7.27
CA ARG A 208 -17.91 6.37 -6.65
C ARG A 208 -18.22 5.02 -6.02
N TYR A 209 -17.36 4.05 -6.28
CA TYR A 209 -17.45 2.70 -5.71
C TYR A 209 -16.10 2.31 -5.10
N LEU A 210 -16.13 1.72 -3.91
CA LEU A 210 -15.04 0.94 -3.37
C LEU A 210 -15.09 -0.45 -3.99
N VAL A 211 -14.01 -0.87 -4.64
CA VAL A 211 -13.84 -2.21 -5.17
C VAL A 211 -12.86 -2.95 -4.29
N ILE A 212 -13.29 -4.08 -3.75
CA ILE A 212 -12.46 -4.98 -2.95
C ILE A 212 -12.29 -6.27 -3.74
N THR A 213 -11.06 -6.71 -3.93
CA THR A 213 -10.73 -7.99 -4.56
C THR A 213 -10.04 -8.89 -3.56
N ARG A 214 -10.60 -10.08 -3.34
CA ARG A 214 -10.03 -11.14 -2.49
C ARG A 214 -9.82 -12.40 -3.31
N ASN A 215 -8.65 -13.02 -3.16
CA ASN A 215 -8.31 -14.26 -3.84
C ASN A 215 -8.31 -15.43 -2.85
N TYR A 216 -8.89 -16.55 -3.28
CA TYR A 216 -8.81 -17.83 -2.60
C TYR A 216 -8.14 -18.87 -3.50
N GLN A 217 -7.44 -19.82 -2.89
CA GLN A 217 -6.99 -21.04 -3.54
C GLN A 217 -7.96 -22.15 -3.16
N LEU A 218 -8.57 -22.78 -4.16
CA LEU A 218 -9.45 -23.93 -3.99
C LEU A 218 -8.72 -25.18 -4.47
N THR A 219 -8.54 -26.16 -3.60
CA THR A 219 -7.92 -27.46 -3.92
C THR A 219 -8.97 -28.55 -3.94
N ALA A 220 -9.06 -29.30 -5.03
CA ALA A 220 -10.02 -30.40 -5.15
C ALA A 220 -9.47 -31.69 -4.51
N GLU A 221 -10.19 -32.29 -3.57
CA GLU A 221 -9.77 -33.52 -2.89
C GLU A 221 -10.50 -34.77 -3.41
N LYS A 222 -11.66 -34.60 -4.05
CA LYS A 222 -12.51 -35.69 -4.53
C LYS A 222 -12.85 -35.53 -6.01
N ALA A 223 -12.91 -36.64 -6.72
CA ALA A 223 -13.35 -36.67 -8.12
C ALA A 223 -14.88 -36.53 -8.22
N GLY A 224 -15.37 -36.04 -9.35
CA GLY A 224 -16.80 -35.87 -9.64
C GLY A 224 -17.21 -34.43 -9.90
N LYS A 225 -18.51 -34.22 -10.06
CA LYS A 225 -19.09 -32.88 -10.22
C LYS A 225 -19.27 -32.24 -8.84
N ILE A 226 -18.61 -31.11 -8.61
CA ILE A 226 -18.68 -30.35 -7.36
C ILE A 226 -19.33 -28.99 -7.63
N ILE A 227 -20.14 -28.51 -6.69
CA ILE A 227 -20.67 -27.15 -6.68
C ILE A 227 -19.85 -26.33 -5.70
N ILE A 228 -19.20 -25.27 -6.19
CA ILE A 228 -18.63 -24.22 -5.37
C ILE A 228 -19.80 -23.30 -4.97
N HIS A 229 -20.20 -23.35 -3.72
CA HIS A 229 -21.09 -22.36 -3.14
C HIS A 229 -20.36 -21.03 -3.03
N GLY A 230 -20.96 -20.00 -3.61
CA GLY A 230 -20.34 -18.67 -3.70
C GLY A 230 -20.06 -18.04 -2.33
N SER A 231 -19.08 -17.16 -2.30
CA SER A 231 -18.78 -16.34 -1.12
C SER A 231 -19.95 -15.45 -0.75
N LYS A 232 -20.27 -15.38 0.55
CA LYS A 232 -21.36 -14.55 1.06
C LYS A 232 -20.80 -13.30 1.71
N PHE A 233 -21.29 -12.16 1.27
CA PHE A 233 -20.97 -10.86 1.84
C PHE A 233 -22.15 -10.37 2.68
N SER A 234 -21.85 -9.85 3.86
CA SER A 234 -22.82 -9.21 4.73
C SER A 234 -22.29 -7.90 5.28
N GLY A 235 -23.17 -6.97 5.59
CA GLY A 235 -22.84 -5.71 6.23
C GLY A 235 -24.07 -4.85 6.47
N ASP A 236 -23.84 -3.70 7.07
CA ASP A 236 -24.89 -2.79 7.53
C ASP A 236 -24.74 -1.44 6.81
N ALA A 237 -25.70 -1.09 5.94
CA ALA A 237 -25.70 0.18 5.21
C ALA A 237 -26.43 1.27 6.00
N VAL A 238 -25.80 2.43 6.18
CA VAL A 238 -26.46 3.58 6.82
C VAL A 238 -27.17 4.42 5.76
N ARG A 239 -28.51 4.49 5.81
CA ARG A 239 -29.34 5.22 4.85
C ARG A 239 -30.17 6.31 5.55
N GLY A 240 -30.34 7.46 4.89
CA GLY A 240 -31.20 8.54 5.39
C GLY A 240 -30.61 9.38 6.53
N ALA A 241 -29.28 9.35 6.71
CA ALA A 241 -28.59 10.31 7.56
C ALA A 241 -28.57 11.67 6.86
N ASN A 242 -29.45 12.56 7.30
CA ASN A 242 -29.45 13.98 6.95
C ASN A 242 -29.08 14.70 8.25
N GLY A 243 -28.41 15.86 8.23
CA GLY A 243 -27.79 16.52 9.40
C GLY A 243 -28.65 16.78 10.66
N PHE A 244 -29.92 16.36 10.69
CA PHE A 244 -30.86 16.44 11.81
C PHE A 244 -31.51 15.09 12.21
N SER A 245 -31.26 13.97 11.51
CA SER A 245 -31.85 12.65 11.81
C SER A 245 -30.79 11.54 11.85
N SER A 246 -30.86 10.67 12.86
CA SER A 246 -30.08 9.43 12.90
C SER A 246 -30.42 8.55 11.70
N GLY A 247 -29.42 8.19 10.90
CA GLY A 247 -29.61 7.28 9.76
C GLY A 247 -30.16 5.92 10.21
N ILE A 248 -30.91 5.27 9.33
CA ILE A 248 -31.40 3.90 9.51
C ILE A 248 -30.33 2.95 9.00
N THR A 249 -29.95 1.98 9.83
CA THR A 249 -29.11 0.86 9.40
C THR A 249 -29.95 -0.19 8.70
N VAL A 250 -29.59 -0.54 7.48
CA VAL A 250 -30.27 -1.57 6.68
C VAL A 250 -29.26 -2.68 6.37
N PRO A 251 -29.56 -3.94 6.70
CA PRO A 251 -28.66 -5.04 6.38
C PRO A 251 -28.55 -5.22 4.85
N VAL A 252 -27.33 -5.47 4.40
CA VAL A 252 -27.00 -5.76 3.01
C VAL A 252 -26.34 -7.13 2.98
N ASN A 253 -26.98 -8.07 2.28
CA ASN A 253 -26.46 -9.41 2.07
C ASN A 253 -26.41 -9.66 0.58
N GLU A 254 -25.22 -10.01 0.07
CA GLU A 254 -24.98 -10.28 -1.34
C GLU A 254 -24.11 -11.52 -1.46
N ASP A 255 -24.52 -12.43 -2.35
CA ASP A 255 -23.81 -13.68 -2.56
C ASP A 255 -23.18 -13.70 -3.95
N ALA A 256 -21.95 -14.20 -4.04
CA ALA A 256 -21.42 -14.64 -5.32
C ALA A 256 -22.26 -15.82 -5.84
N ARG A 257 -22.34 -15.97 -7.16
CA ARG A 257 -23.04 -17.10 -7.77
C ARG A 257 -22.31 -18.42 -7.51
N ASP A 258 -23.10 -19.47 -7.35
CA ASP A 258 -22.57 -20.83 -7.32
C ASP A 258 -21.95 -21.20 -8.67
N ILE A 259 -20.83 -21.93 -8.63
CA ILE A 259 -20.10 -22.35 -9.83
C ILE A 259 -19.94 -23.87 -9.80
N THR A 260 -20.42 -24.55 -10.84
CA THR A 260 -20.22 -26.00 -10.99
C THR A 260 -18.88 -26.27 -11.66
N ILE A 261 -18.09 -27.16 -11.06
CA ILE A 261 -16.80 -27.63 -11.57
C ILE A 261 -16.81 -29.16 -11.72
N ASN A 262 -15.98 -29.66 -12.63
CA ASN A 262 -15.79 -31.09 -12.85
C ASN A 262 -14.38 -31.52 -12.45
N ILE A 263 -14.27 -32.49 -11.54
CA ILE A 263 -13.00 -33.00 -11.06
C ILE A 263 -12.73 -34.38 -11.67
N LYS A 264 -11.74 -34.46 -12.55
CA LYS A 264 -11.21 -35.70 -13.12
C LYS A 264 -10.40 -36.46 -12.07
N PRO A 265 -10.52 -37.79 -12.00
CA PRO A 265 -9.64 -38.60 -11.15
C PRO A 265 -8.20 -38.55 -11.66
N LYS A 266 -7.25 -38.95 -10.80
CA LYS A 266 -5.89 -39.25 -11.23
C LYS A 266 -5.91 -40.34 -12.34
N PRO A 267 -5.24 -40.14 -13.49
CA PRO A 267 -5.13 -41.14 -14.54
C PRO A 267 -4.51 -42.45 -14.03
N THR A 268 -5.05 -43.59 -14.48
CA THR A 268 -4.65 -44.93 -14.02
C THR A 268 -3.24 -45.33 -14.47
N ASP A 269 -2.77 -44.76 -15.57
CA ASP A 269 -1.45 -44.98 -16.17
C ASP A 269 -0.34 -44.14 -15.52
N TYR A 270 -0.69 -43.12 -14.73
CA TYR A 270 0.28 -42.21 -14.11
C TYR A 270 1.26 -42.91 -13.17
N LYS A 271 2.56 -42.61 -13.32
CA LYS A 271 3.65 -43.18 -12.51
C LYS A 271 4.39 -42.13 -11.70
N GLY A 272 4.55 -42.38 -10.40
CA GLY A 272 5.30 -41.54 -9.47
C GLY A 272 4.40 -40.72 -8.55
N LEU A 273 4.97 -39.69 -7.92
CA LEU A 273 4.26 -38.76 -7.05
C LEU A 273 3.21 -38.00 -7.86
N TRP A 274 1.96 -38.01 -7.41
CA TRP A 274 0.88 -37.30 -8.08
C TRP A 274 1.01 -35.79 -7.84
N LEU A 275 1.29 -35.04 -8.91
CA LEU A 275 1.53 -33.60 -8.87
C LEU A 275 0.85 -32.93 -10.07
N PRO A 276 -0.47 -32.65 -9.99
CA PRO A 276 -1.20 -31.96 -11.04
C PRO A 276 -0.96 -30.45 -10.95
N THR A 277 -0.41 -29.86 -12.01
CA THR A 277 -0.13 -28.42 -12.08
C THR A 277 -0.11 -27.96 -13.55
N PRO A 278 -0.45 -26.70 -13.85
CA PRO A 278 -0.35 -26.19 -15.22
C PRO A 278 1.10 -25.91 -15.65
N ASP A 279 2.01 -25.67 -14.71
CA ASP A 279 3.42 -25.36 -14.99
C ASP A 279 4.36 -25.76 -13.84
N LEU A 280 5.45 -26.44 -14.18
CA LEU A 280 6.52 -26.83 -13.25
C LEU A 280 7.89 -26.57 -13.86
N GLN A 281 8.67 -25.73 -13.19
CA GLN A 281 10.01 -25.36 -13.60
C GLN A 281 11.02 -25.89 -12.58
N LEU A 282 11.99 -26.66 -13.09
CA LEU A 282 13.10 -27.18 -12.29
C LEU A 282 14.40 -26.64 -12.87
N GLN A 283 15.13 -25.89 -12.05
CA GLN A 283 16.35 -25.20 -12.45
C GLN A 283 17.46 -25.49 -11.43
N GLN A 284 18.71 -25.42 -11.88
CA GLN A 284 19.86 -25.50 -11.00
C GLN A 284 20.96 -24.54 -11.42
N THR A 285 21.74 -24.11 -10.43
CA THR A 285 23.01 -23.42 -10.63
C THR A 285 24.10 -24.06 -9.81
N TRP A 286 25.33 -23.92 -10.29
CA TRP A 286 26.54 -24.46 -9.69
C TRP A 286 27.52 -23.33 -9.44
N GLN A 287 28.20 -23.35 -8.30
CA GLN A 287 29.29 -22.42 -7.98
C GLN A 287 30.54 -23.22 -7.55
N PRO A 288 31.71 -23.04 -8.20
CA PRO A 288 31.97 -22.15 -9.35
C PRO A 288 31.13 -22.50 -10.59
N GLN A 289 30.88 -21.48 -11.44
CA GLN A 289 30.08 -21.65 -12.66
C GLN A 289 30.69 -22.72 -13.57
N VAL A 290 29.82 -23.53 -14.15
CA VAL A 290 30.21 -24.70 -14.93
C VAL A 290 29.92 -24.45 -16.40
N SER A 291 30.93 -24.64 -17.25
CA SER A 291 30.79 -24.55 -18.71
C SER A 291 29.88 -25.67 -19.25
N ASN A 292 29.39 -25.51 -20.48
CA ASN A 292 28.34 -26.32 -21.12
C ASN A 292 28.55 -27.85 -21.17
N SER A 293 29.73 -28.37 -20.78
CA SER A 293 30.10 -29.79 -20.83
C SER A 293 29.60 -30.66 -19.67
N ASN A 294 28.99 -30.08 -18.61
CA ASN A 294 28.62 -30.80 -17.36
C ASN A 294 29.77 -31.56 -16.68
N ASP A 295 31.01 -31.15 -16.98
CA ASP A 295 32.24 -31.70 -16.42
C ASP A 295 33.07 -30.55 -15.82
N VAL A 296 33.56 -30.73 -14.58
CA VAL A 296 34.38 -29.73 -13.88
C VAL A 296 35.60 -30.39 -13.27
N THR A 297 36.76 -29.76 -13.45
CA THR A 297 37.96 -30.12 -12.71
C THR A 297 38.00 -29.34 -11.39
N THR A 298 38.17 -30.05 -10.28
CA THR A 298 38.24 -29.46 -8.93
C THR A 298 39.25 -30.23 -8.08
N LYS A 299 39.65 -29.70 -6.93
CA LYS A 299 40.57 -30.37 -6.01
C LYS A 299 39.84 -31.11 -4.89
N VAL A 300 40.49 -32.10 -4.30
CA VAL A 300 40.01 -32.71 -3.04
C VAL A 300 39.86 -31.62 -1.98
N GLY A 301 38.72 -31.59 -1.29
CA GLY A 301 38.41 -30.60 -0.26
C GLY A 301 37.85 -29.27 -0.77
N GLU A 302 37.88 -29.02 -2.08
CA GLU A 302 37.34 -27.80 -2.67
C GLU A 302 35.80 -27.87 -2.76
N PRO A 303 35.07 -26.93 -2.13
CA PRO A 303 33.62 -27.01 -2.06
C PRO A 303 32.95 -26.56 -3.37
N ILE A 304 31.94 -27.32 -3.80
CA ILE A 304 31.04 -26.96 -4.89
C ILE A 304 29.65 -26.73 -4.31
N THR A 305 29.07 -25.56 -4.60
CA THR A 305 27.71 -25.24 -4.18
C THR A 305 26.73 -25.55 -5.30
N ARG A 306 25.69 -26.32 -5.01
CA ARG A 306 24.54 -26.57 -5.87
C ARG A 306 23.34 -25.83 -5.32
N THR A 307 22.68 -25.02 -6.14
CA THR A 307 21.40 -24.39 -5.79
C THR A 307 20.33 -24.91 -6.72
N ILE A 308 19.34 -25.62 -6.17
CA ILE A 308 18.20 -26.17 -6.91
C ILE A 308 17.00 -25.25 -6.65
N THR A 309 16.34 -24.80 -7.72
CA THR A 309 15.11 -24.02 -7.64
C THR A 309 13.97 -24.79 -8.30
N LEU A 310 12.94 -25.08 -7.52
CA LEU A 310 11.71 -25.72 -7.98
C LEU A 310 10.56 -24.71 -7.88
N ARG A 311 9.94 -24.36 -9.02
CA ARG A 311 8.77 -23.48 -9.09
C ARG A 311 7.59 -24.30 -9.57
N ILE A 312 6.50 -24.30 -8.82
CA ILE A 312 5.27 -25.03 -9.16
C ILE A 312 4.10 -24.05 -9.12
N LYS A 313 3.34 -23.98 -10.21
CA LYS A 313 2.18 -23.09 -10.32
C LYS A 313 0.95 -23.69 -9.65
N ASP A 314 0.18 -22.85 -8.95
CA ASP A 314 -1.11 -23.20 -8.33
C ASP A 314 -1.05 -24.41 -7.38
N VAL A 315 0.05 -24.54 -6.63
CA VAL A 315 0.25 -25.58 -5.61
C VAL A 315 0.59 -24.91 -4.29
N ALA A 316 -0.07 -25.30 -3.21
CA ALA A 316 0.25 -24.82 -1.87
C ALA A 316 1.65 -25.28 -1.43
N GLN A 317 2.35 -24.45 -0.65
CA GLN A 317 3.68 -24.79 -0.14
C GLN A 317 3.73 -26.14 0.58
N SER A 318 2.67 -26.47 1.35
CA SER A 318 2.54 -27.75 2.06
C SER A 318 2.50 -28.98 1.15
N ASN A 319 2.15 -28.80 -0.13
CA ASN A 319 2.01 -29.86 -1.11
C ASN A 319 3.22 -29.94 -2.06
N MET A 320 4.27 -29.16 -1.81
CA MET A 320 5.51 -29.27 -2.59
C MET A 320 6.22 -30.60 -2.29
N PRO A 321 6.84 -31.24 -3.30
CA PRO A 321 7.56 -32.49 -3.10
C PRO A 321 8.84 -32.30 -2.28
N ASN A 322 9.13 -33.25 -1.41
CA ASN A 322 10.42 -33.32 -0.74
C ASN A 322 11.52 -33.70 -1.73
N VAL A 323 12.53 -32.84 -1.88
CA VAL A 323 13.70 -33.11 -2.74
C VAL A 323 14.82 -33.72 -1.91
N ASN A 324 14.97 -35.04 -2.03
CA ASN A 324 16.05 -35.80 -1.41
C ASN A 324 16.92 -36.43 -2.51
N LEU A 325 18.23 -36.17 -2.46
CA LEU A 325 19.21 -36.65 -3.44
C LEU A 325 20.22 -37.56 -2.76
N THR A 326 20.50 -38.71 -3.38
CA THR A 326 21.53 -39.64 -2.91
C THR A 326 22.84 -39.35 -3.63
N TYR A 327 23.88 -39.05 -2.85
CA TYR A 327 25.23 -38.78 -3.35
C TYR A 327 26.16 -39.96 -3.03
N PRO A 328 27.24 -40.19 -3.82
CA PRO A 328 28.23 -41.21 -3.52
C PRO A 328 29.01 -40.89 -2.24
N GLU A 329 29.54 -41.89 -1.55
CA GLU A 329 30.33 -41.72 -0.32
C GLU A 329 31.64 -40.94 -0.52
N THR A 330 32.07 -40.80 -1.78
CA THR A 330 33.25 -40.04 -2.20
C THR A 330 33.07 -38.52 -2.03
N VAL A 331 31.88 -38.04 -1.68
CA VAL A 331 31.60 -36.64 -1.34
C VAL A 331 30.95 -36.52 0.03
N ARG A 332 31.23 -35.41 0.72
CA ARG A 332 30.49 -35.00 1.91
C ARG A 332 29.52 -33.89 1.53
N ILE A 333 28.26 -34.01 1.96
CA ILE A 333 27.20 -33.06 1.63
C ILE A 333 26.75 -32.33 2.90
N TYR A 334 26.60 -31.02 2.78
CA TYR A 334 25.94 -30.17 3.77
C TYR A 334 24.70 -29.55 3.13
N ASN A 335 23.52 -29.88 3.63
CA ASN A 335 22.25 -29.35 3.14
C ASN A 335 21.82 -28.16 4.00
N GLU A 336 21.47 -27.05 3.36
CA GLU A 336 20.74 -25.97 4.01
C GLU A 336 19.24 -26.30 4.04
N LYS A 337 18.50 -25.68 4.98
CA LYS A 337 17.04 -25.84 5.03
C LYS A 337 16.43 -25.23 3.75
N PRO A 338 15.43 -25.88 3.12
CA PRO A 338 14.76 -25.29 1.97
C PRO A 338 14.10 -23.95 2.33
N GLU A 339 14.29 -22.95 1.48
CA GLU A 339 13.60 -21.66 1.57
C GLU A 339 12.37 -21.66 0.65
N TYR A 340 11.27 -21.13 1.15
CA TYR A 340 10.01 -21.07 0.41
C TYR A 340 9.53 -19.63 0.26
N ARG A 341 8.97 -19.33 -0.91
CA ARG A 341 8.27 -18.07 -1.19
C ARG A 341 7.15 -18.28 -2.19
N THR A 342 6.23 -17.32 -2.22
CA THR A 342 5.18 -17.26 -3.25
C THR A 342 5.48 -16.10 -4.19
N GLU A 343 5.42 -16.34 -5.50
CA GLU A 343 5.67 -15.32 -6.53
C GLU A 343 4.75 -15.56 -7.74
N ASN A 344 3.86 -14.61 -8.06
CA ASN A 344 2.97 -14.67 -9.24
C ASN A 344 2.18 -16.00 -9.38
N GLY A 345 1.67 -16.53 -8.26
CA GLY A 345 0.95 -17.80 -8.21
C GLY A 345 1.83 -19.06 -8.27
N TYR A 346 3.15 -18.90 -8.22
CA TYR A 346 4.09 -20.00 -8.03
C TYR A 346 4.45 -20.15 -6.55
N SER A 347 4.44 -21.38 -6.07
CA SER A 347 5.21 -21.76 -4.89
C SER A 347 6.63 -22.09 -5.34
N VAL A 348 7.60 -21.40 -4.77
CA VAL A 348 9.02 -21.51 -5.13
C VAL A 348 9.78 -22.06 -3.94
N MET A 349 10.47 -23.18 -4.15
CA MET A 349 11.41 -23.78 -3.20
C MET A 349 12.83 -23.61 -3.72
N THR A 350 13.72 -23.11 -2.86
CA THR A 350 15.16 -23.03 -3.12
C THR A 350 15.89 -23.93 -2.12
N LEU A 351 16.64 -24.92 -2.63
CA LEU A 351 17.45 -25.83 -1.85
C LEU A 351 18.93 -25.64 -2.20
N LYS A 352 19.75 -25.32 -1.19
CA LYS A 352 21.19 -25.13 -1.35
C LYS A 352 21.98 -26.26 -0.69
N GLN A 353 22.95 -26.80 -1.42
CA GLN A 353 23.78 -27.92 -0.98
C GLN A 353 25.25 -27.56 -1.21
N VAL A 354 26.09 -27.75 -0.19
CA VAL A 354 27.55 -27.64 -0.31
C VAL A 354 28.14 -29.04 -0.38
N ILE A 355 28.87 -29.32 -1.44
CA ILE A 355 29.39 -30.63 -1.81
C ILE A 355 30.91 -30.57 -1.75
N ILE A 356 31.53 -31.44 -0.95
CA ILE A 356 32.98 -31.46 -0.75
C ILE A 356 33.53 -32.82 -1.20
N PRO A 357 34.28 -32.89 -2.31
CA PRO A 357 34.97 -34.10 -2.75
C PRO A 357 36.02 -34.56 -1.74
N ARG A 358 36.07 -35.87 -1.48
CA ARG A 358 36.96 -36.46 -0.46
C ARG A 358 38.08 -37.33 -1.04
N GLN A 359 37.97 -37.69 -2.32
CA GLN A 359 38.90 -38.58 -3.01
C GLN A 359 39.16 -38.08 -4.42
N THR A 360 40.35 -38.38 -4.94
CA THR A 360 40.72 -38.10 -6.33
C THR A 360 40.00 -39.05 -7.29
N GLY A 361 39.91 -38.66 -8.56
CA GLY A 361 39.27 -39.43 -9.61
C GLY A 361 37.94 -38.85 -10.06
N LYS A 362 37.19 -39.62 -10.84
CA LYS A 362 35.89 -39.20 -11.39
C LYS A 362 34.78 -39.43 -10.37
N VAL A 363 34.08 -38.35 -10.01
CA VAL A 363 32.92 -38.40 -9.10
C VAL A 363 31.68 -37.93 -9.85
N THR A 364 30.61 -38.72 -9.83
CA THR A 364 29.34 -38.36 -10.48
C THR A 364 28.34 -37.83 -9.46
N LEU A 365 27.91 -36.59 -9.61
CA LEU A 365 26.83 -35.99 -8.83
C LEU A 365 25.48 -36.31 -9.48
N PRO A 366 24.44 -36.64 -8.70
CA PRO A 366 23.15 -37.13 -9.20
C PRO A 366 22.36 -36.05 -9.96
N SER A 367 21.65 -36.47 -11.01
CA SER A 367 20.56 -35.70 -11.61
C SER A 367 19.33 -35.67 -10.69
N LEU A 368 18.41 -34.75 -10.94
CA LEU A 368 17.09 -34.74 -10.30
C LEU A 368 16.02 -34.74 -11.39
N THR A 369 15.04 -35.61 -11.22
CA THR A 369 13.89 -35.73 -12.12
C THR A 369 12.63 -35.66 -11.30
N ILE A 370 11.67 -34.87 -11.77
CA ILE A 370 10.32 -34.79 -11.20
C ILE A 370 9.33 -35.10 -12.32
N ASN A 371 8.56 -36.16 -12.11
CA ASN A 371 7.37 -36.44 -12.92
C ASN A 371 6.20 -35.64 -12.37
N TRP A 372 5.41 -35.05 -13.26
CA TRP A 372 4.24 -34.26 -12.90
C TRP A 372 3.17 -34.39 -13.99
N TRP A 373 1.92 -34.11 -13.63
CA TRP A 373 0.82 -34.11 -14.59
C TRP A 373 0.56 -32.68 -15.04
N ASN A 374 0.81 -32.39 -16.31
CA ASN A 374 0.52 -31.09 -16.86
C ASN A 374 -0.98 -30.99 -17.15
N THR A 375 -1.67 -30.16 -16.36
CA THR A 375 -3.13 -30.06 -16.42
C THR A 375 -3.63 -29.23 -17.60
N THR A 376 -2.74 -28.44 -18.24
CA THR A 376 -3.03 -27.71 -19.48
C THR A 376 -2.97 -28.63 -20.70
N THR A 377 -1.98 -29.52 -20.76
CA THR A 377 -1.80 -30.46 -21.90
C THR A 377 -2.43 -31.83 -21.67
N GLU A 378 -2.95 -32.07 -20.46
CA GLU A 378 -3.54 -33.33 -20.00
C GLU A 378 -2.61 -34.54 -20.21
N LYS A 379 -1.31 -34.36 -19.93
CA LYS A 379 -0.29 -35.39 -20.11
C LYS A 379 0.72 -35.41 -18.98
N GLN A 380 1.28 -36.58 -18.71
CA GLN A 380 2.43 -36.71 -17.83
C GLN A 380 3.65 -36.05 -18.50
N GLN A 381 4.30 -35.16 -17.76
CA GLN A 381 5.54 -34.49 -18.14
C GLN A 381 6.65 -34.81 -17.13
N ARG A 382 7.88 -34.56 -17.58
CA ARG A 382 9.10 -34.79 -16.81
C ARG A 382 9.95 -33.52 -16.86
N SER A 383 10.26 -32.97 -15.69
CA SER A 383 11.24 -31.88 -15.56
C SER A 383 12.52 -32.46 -14.96
N GLU A 384 13.65 -32.23 -15.64
CA GLU A 384 14.93 -32.83 -15.30
C GLU A 384 16.04 -31.78 -15.28
N ILE A 385 16.86 -31.85 -14.23
CA ILE A 385 18.16 -31.17 -14.16
C ILE A 385 19.26 -32.24 -14.12
N LYS A 386 20.25 -32.08 -15.01
CA LYS A 386 21.33 -33.06 -15.13
C LYS A 386 22.25 -33.04 -13.92
N GLY A 387 22.89 -34.18 -13.67
CA GLY A 387 23.99 -34.27 -12.72
C GLY A 387 25.24 -33.52 -13.20
N LEU A 388 26.31 -33.62 -12.44
CA LEU A 388 27.61 -33.01 -12.77
C LEU A 388 28.71 -34.03 -12.54
N ILE A 389 29.65 -34.18 -13.49
CA ILE A 389 30.81 -35.04 -13.33
C ILE A 389 31.98 -34.19 -12.85
N LEU A 390 32.60 -34.58 -11.75
CA LEU A 390 33.78 -33.94 -11.20
C LEU A 390 35.01 -34.77 -11.54
N ASN A 391 36.00 -34.14 -12.17
CA ASN A 391 37.35 -34.66 -12.30
C ASN A 391 38.17 -34.14 -11.12
N VAL A 392 38.22 -34.91 -10.04
CA VAL A 392 38.85 -34.49 -8.78
C VAL A 392 40.34 -34.79 -8.82
N ILE A 393 41.16 -33.75 -8.80
CA ILE A 393 42.62 -33.86 -8.77
C ILE A 393 43.13 -33.72 -7.33
N ALA A 394 44.32 -34.28 -7.07
CA ALA A 394 44.99 -34.06 -5.80
C ALA A 394 45.31 -32.58 -5.64
N ASP A 395 45.20 -32.05 -4.42
CA ASP A 395 45.74 -30.72 -4.14
C ASP A 395 47.24 -30.87 -3.86
N PRO A 396 48.14 -30.33 -4.72
CA PRO A 396 49.59 -30.47 -4.54
C PRO A 396 50.12 -29.74 -3.29
N THR A 397 49.31 -28.88 -2.66
CA THR A 397 49.59 -28.24 -1.37
C THR A 397 48.98 -28.96 -0.17
N ALA A 398 48.14 -29.98 -0.39
CA ALA A 398 47.67 -30.83 0.70
C ALA A 398 48.75 -31.85 1.02
N ASN A 399 49.38 -31.70 2.19
CA ASN A 399 50.24 -32.74 2.74
C ASN A 399 49.48 -34.07 2.71
N ASN A 400 50.00 -35.02 1.92
CA ASN A 400 49.49 -36.38 1.83
C ASN A 400 49.61 -37.05 3.21
N GLN A 401 48.55 -36.97 4.01
CA GLN A 401 48.36 -37.86 5.15
C GLN A 401 46.86 -38.11 5.36
N PHE A 402 46.31 -38.97 4.51
CA PHE A 402 45.16 -39.80 4.88
C PHE A 402 45.58 -41.27 4.79
N SER A 403 46.34 -41.71 5.79
CA SER A 403 46.45 -43.13 6.13
C SER A 403 45.31 -43.50 7.11
N PRO A 404 44.84 -44.76 7.15
CA PRO A 404 43.79 -45.18 8.06
C PRO A 404 44.19 -44.97 9.54
N PRO A 405 43.25 -44.72 10.45
CA PRO A 405 43.57 -44.36 11.83
C PRO A 405 44.16 -45.58 12.57
N ALA A 406 45.46 -45.52 12.85
CA ALA A 406 46.04 -46.30 13.94
C ALA A 406 45.77 -45.56 15.27
N ALA A 407 45.32 -46.31 16.27
CA ALA A 407 44.94 -45.80 17.59
C ALA A 407 46.05 -44.94 18.22
N ILE A 408 45.68 -43.78 18.75
CA ILE A 408 46.61 -42.85 19.40
C ILE A 408 46.15 -42.63 20.85
N THR A 409 46.88 -43.23 21.79
CA THR A 409 47.07 -42.70 23.15
C THR A 409 47.85 -41.38 23.06
N PRO A 410 47.48 -40.34 23.82
CA PRO A 410 48.08 -39.01 23.66
C PRO A 410 49.46 -38.91 24.34
N PRO A 411 50.44 -38.27 23.68
CA PRO A 411 51.45 -37.50 24.41
C PRO A 411 51.53 -36.03 23.96
N ALA A 412 51.58 -35.19 25.00
CA ALA A 412 52.06 -33.81 25.14
C ALA A 412 52.27 -32.92 23.90
N ALA A 413 51.58 -31.78 23.91
CA ALA A 413 51.77 -30.66 23.01
C ALA A 413 53.10 -29.92 23.26
N THR A 414 53.90 -29.75 22.22
CA THR A 414 54.94 -28.72 22.13
C THR A 414 54.42 -27.57 21.27
N ILE A 415 54.30 -26.39 21.88
CA ILE A 415 53.80 -25.17 21.22
C ILE A 415 54.96 -24.54 20.45
N HIS A 416 54.87 -24.50 19.12
CA HIS A 416 55.70 -23.61 18.31
C HIS A 416 54.91 -22.35 18.01
N SER A 417 55.40 -21.23 18.54
CA SER A 417 54.84 -19.89 18.35
C SER A 417 55.21 -19.37 16.95
N THR A 418 54.23 -19.20 16.08
CA THR A 418 54.37 -18.47 14.83
C THR A 418 54.17 -16.98 15.10
N LYS A 419 55.26 -16.20 14.99
CA LYS A 419 55.19 -14.73 14.93
C LYS A 419 54.44 -14.31 13.67
N ALA A 420 53.23 -13.77 13.84
CA ALA A 420 52.52 -13.05 12.80
C ALA A 420 53.20 -11.68 12.58
N ILE A 421 53.58 -11.40 11.34
CA ILE A 421 54.08 -10.10 10.91
C ILE A 421 52.86 -9.20 10.72
N THR A 422 52.62 -8.32 11.68
CA THR A 422 51.61 -7.25 11.59
C THR A 422 52.25 -5.99 11.00
N THR A 423 52.14 -5.81 9.69
CA THR A 423 52.21 -4.48 9.07
C THR A 423 50.81 -3.86 9.12
N ALA A 424 50.52 -3.19 10.22
CA ALA A 424 49.29 -2.44 10.44
C ALA A 424 49.64 -0.95 10.50
N GLU A 425 49.53 -0.22 9.39
CA GLU A 425 49.89 1.20 9.41
C GLU A 425 48.73 2.17 9.18
N ILE A 426 47.55 1.78 8.66
CA ILE A 426 46.50 2.80 8.40
C ILE A 426 45.06 2.32 8.67
N TRP A 427 44.72 1.05 8.40
CA TRP A 427 43.36 0.52 8.57
C TRP A 427 42.77 0.56 9.99
N PRO A 428 43.54 0.34 11.08
CA PRO A 428 42.98 0.41 12.44
C PRO A 428 42.54 1.83 12.81
N TRP A 429 43.26 2.84 12.31
CA TRP A 429 42.96 4.24 12.57
C TRP A 429 41.77 4.73 11.74
N THR A 430 41.61 4.25 10.50
CA THR A 430 40.42 4.57 9.69
C THR A 430 39.16 3.88 10.20
N THR A 431 39.27 2.64 10.70
CA THR A 431 38.13 1.97 11.35
C THR A 431 37.79 2.63 12.69
N LEU A 432 38.77 3.09 13.45
CA LEU A 432 38.55 3.81 14.71
C LEU A 432 37.89 5.17 14.48
N THR A 433 38.31 5.94 13.46
CA THR A 433 37.64 7.21 13.13
C THR A 433 36.21 7.00 12.64
N PHE A 434 35.96 5.98 11.82
CA PHE A 434 34.61 5.64 11.37
C PHE A 434 33.71 5.19 12.55
N ALA A 435 34.25 4.37 13.45
CA ALA A 435 33.53 3.94 14.65
C ALA A 435 33.18 5.12 15.55
N LEU A 436 34.10 6.08 15.73
CA LEU A 436 33.86 7.30 16.50
C LEU A 436 32.80 8.20 15.87
N LEU A 437 32.82 8.34 14.54
CA LEU A 437 31.80 9.08 13.78
C LEU A 437 30.43 8.41 13.91
N TRP A 438 30.38 7.08 13.86
CA TRP A 438 29.17 6.29 14.10
C TRP A 438 28.64 6.46 15.53
N LEU A 439 29.53 6.52 16.51
CA LEU A 439 29.16 6.71 17.92
C LEU A 439 28.66 8.15 18.16
N ILE A 440 29.29 9.15 17.55
CA ILE A 440 28.83 10.56 17.61
C ILE A 440 27.45 10.69 16.96
N THR A 441 27.24 10.11 15.78
CA THR A 441 25.93 10.13 15.12
C THR A 441 24.86 9.38 15.90
N LEU A 442 25.19 8.24 16.53
CA LEU A 442 24.30 7.54 17.46
C LEU A 442 23.96 8.39 18.68
N VAL A 443 24.94 9.06 19.29
CA VAL A 443 24.73 9.95 20.45
C VAL A 443 23.89 11.17 20.05
N LEU A 444 24.13 11.77 18.88
CA LEU A 444 23.31 12.87 18.37
C LEU A 444 21.88 12.40 18.05
N PHE A 445 21.70 11.19 17.53
CA PHE A 445 20.40 10.61 17.27
C PHE A 445 19.64 10.29 18.57
N ILE A 446 20.33 9.77 19.59
CA ILE A 446 19.75 9.53 20.93
C ILE A 446 19.42 10.86 21.62
N LYS A 447 20.30 11.88 21.56
CA LYS A 447 20.00 13.22 22.09
C LYS A 447 18.84 13.91 21.34
N LYS A 448 18.67 13.64 20.05
CA LYS A 448 17.51 14.12 19.26
C LYS A 448 16.22 13.37 19.58
N ARG A 449 16.32 12.08 19.97
CA ARG A 449 15.19 11.27 20.49
C ARG A 449 14.89 11.49 21.97
N GLN A 450 15.81 12.09 22.71
CA GLN A 450 15.65 12.49 24.12
C GLN A 450 15.22 13.96 24.28
N GLN A 451 14.62 14.57 23.24
CA GLN A 451 13.68 15.64 23.57
C GLN A 451 12.51 14.97 24.31
N PRO A 452 12.20 15.42 25.54
CA PRO A 452 11.16 14.78 26.34
C PRO A 452 9.86 14.85 25.55
N VAL A 453 9.36 13.70 25.12
CA VAL A 453 7.92 13.54 24.92
C VAL A 453 7.35 13.74 26.31
N VAL A 454 6.82 14.93 26.56
CA VAL A 454 6.07 15.22 27.77
C VAL A 454 4.85 14.30 27.71
N THR A 455 4.94 13.16 28.38
CA THR A 455 3.79 12.32 28.70
C THR A 455 2.85 13.18 29.52
N THR A 456 1.81 13.70 28.89
CA THR A 456 0.76 14.41 29.61
C THR A 456 -0.03 13.33 30.35
N THR A 457 0.30 13.12 31.61
CA THR A 457 -0.64 12.57 32.59
C THR A 457 -1.89 13.44 32.55
N VAL A 458 -3.01 12.84 32.16
CA VAL A 458 -4.33 13.45 32.29
C VAL A 458 -4.64 13.51 33.78
N THR A 459 -4.26 14.62 34.42
CA THR A 459 -4.81 15.01 35.71
C THR A 459 -6.11 15.76 35.44
N ALA A 460 -7.20 15.26 35.99
CA ALA A 460 -8.52 15.87 35.92
C ALA A 460 -8.54 17.25 36.61
N ALA A 461 -9.21 18.20 35.94
CA ALA A 461 -9.93 19.36 36.45
C ALA A 461 -9.29 20.25 37.54
N GLN A 462 -8.82 21.42 37.12
CA GLN A 462 -9.08 22.69 37.82
C GLN A 462 -9.38 23.79 36.78
N THR A 463 -10.46 24.53 37.00
CA THR A 463 -10.86 25.71 36.22
C THR A 463 -9.86 26.84 36.42
N THR A 464 -8.79 26.85 35.64
CA THR A 464 -7.87 27.98 35.60
C THR A 464 -8.39 29.02 34.62
N ASP A 465 -8.51 30.26 35.08
CA ASP A 465 -8.95 31.41 34.29
C ASP A 465 -7.98 31.66 33.12
N LEU A 466 -8.30 31.09 31.95
CA LEU A 466 -7.44 31.04 30.75
C LEU A 466 -6.98 32.41 30.28
N ILE A 467 -7.74 33.47 30.56
CA ILE A 467 -7.36 34.82 30.18
C ILE A 467 -6.21 35.37 31.03
N SER A 468 -6.17 35.02 32.32
CA SER A 468 -5.08 35.44 33.22
C SER A 468 -3.75 34.77 32.83
N ILE A 469 -3.79 33.50 32.40
CA ILE A 469 -2.62 32.76 31.92
C ILE A 469 -2.13 33.32 30.58
N LEU A 470 -3.06 33.70 29.70
CA LEU A 470 -2.73 34.38 28.45
C LEU A 470 -2.04 35.73 28.70
N GLU A 471 -2.55 36.54 29.63
CA GLU A 471 -1.92 37.82 30.01
C GLU A 471 -0.55 37.63 30.65
N ALA A 472 -0.37 36.60 31.48
CA ALA A 472 0.93 36.26 32.03
C ALA A 472 1.94 35.88 30.92
N ALA A 473 1.51 35.07 29.95
CA ALA A 473 2.35 34.67 28.81
C ALA A 473 2.72 35.86 27.89
N ILE A 474 1.80 36.82 27.71
CA ILE A 474 2.05 38.06 26.97
C ILE A 474 3.06 38.93 27.71
N ASN A 475 2.92 39.06 29.03
CA ASN A 475 3.83 39.86 29.85
C ASN A 475 5.23 39.25 29.93
N ALA A 476 5.32 37.92 29.96
CA ALA A 476 6.56 37.14 29.93
C ALA A 476 7.21 37.05 28.53
N ASN A 477 6.55 37.58 27.50
CA ASN A 477 7.01 37.58 26.11
C ASN A 477 7.31 36.16 25.57
N GLU A 478 6.40 35.20 25.84
CA GLU A 478 6.54 33.79 25.44
C GLU A 478 5.62 33.46 24.24
N PRO A 479 6.04 33.67 22.98
CA PRO A 479 5.15 33.70 21.80
C PRO A 479 4.42 32.38 21.52
N ILE A 480 5.05 31.22 21.76
CA ILE A 480 4.41 29.90 21.58
C ILE A 480 3.29 29.68 22.61
N LYS A 481 3.49 30.11 23.86
CA LYS A 481 2.47 30.01 24.90
C LYS A 481 1.32 30.99 24.63
N VAL A 482 1.63 32.21 24.18
CA VAL A 482 0.61 33.19 23.76
C VAL A 482 -0.26 32.62 22.64
N GLN A 483 0.33 32.07 21.58
CA GLN A 483 -0.43 31.44 20.49
C GLN A 483 -1.32 30.29 21.01
N THR A 484 -0.78 29.43 21.88
CA THR A 484 -1.49 28.26 22.39
C THR A 484 -2.69 28.66 23.25
N TYR A 485 -2.47 29.53 24.24
CA TYR A 485 -3.53 29.98 25.15
C TYR A 485 -4.54 30.88 24.44
N TYR A 486 -4.11 31.69 23.47
CA TYR A 486 -5.01 32.50 22.65
C TYR A 486 -5.98 31.62 21.85
N GLN A 487 -5.51 30.54 21.22
CA GLN A 487 -6.41 29.62 20.49
C GLN A 487 -7.41 28.93 21.42
N GLN A 488 -6.97 28.49 22.60
CA GLN A 488 -7.84 27.86 23.59
C GLN A 488 -8.89 28.84 24.14
N TRP A 489 -8.48 30.05 24.48
CA TRP A 489 -9.38 31.10 24.95
C TRP A 489 -10.37 31.54 23.85
N ARG A 490 -9.90 31.69 22.61
CA ARG A 490 -10.73 32.02 21.43
C ARG A 490 -11.81 30.97 21.18
N GLN A 491 -11.49 29.68 21.33
CA GLN A 491 -12.47 28.61 21.19
C GLN A 491 -13.54 28.67 22.29
N GLN A 492 -13.16 29.01 23.53
CA GLN A 492 -14.12 29.18 24.62
C GLN A 492 -15.03 30.40 24.44
N GLN A 493 -14.49 31.51 23.91
CA GLN A 493 -15.21 32.77 23.71
C GLN A 493 -15.76 32.94 22.28
N TYR A 494 -15.81 31.85 21.50
CA TYR A 494 -16.09 31.88 20.06
C TYR A 494 -17.39 32.63 19.74
N THR A 495 -18.48 32.33 20.45
CA THR A 495 -19.79 32.95 20.23
C THR A 495 -19.80 34.45 20.52
N THR A 496 -19.04 34.92 21.52
CA THR A 496 -18.94 36.34 21.89
C THR A 496 -18.04 37.10 20.93
N LEU A 497 -16.91 36.50 20.51
CA LEU A 497 -15.96 37.12 19.59
C LEU A 497 -16.50 37.21 18.16
N MET A 498 -17.31 36.25 17.72
CA MET A 498 -17.98 36.28 16.41
C MET A 498 -19.03 37.39 16.30
N ALA A 499 -19.57 37.89 17.41
CA ALA A 499 -20.47 39.04 17.43
C ALA A 499 -19.75 40.38 17.15
N GLN A 500 -18.41 40.41 17.21
CA GLN A 500 -17.58 41.55 16.81
C GLN A 500 -16.41 41.12 15.91
N PRO A 501 -16.67 40.84 14.62
CA PRO A 501 -15.64 40.40 13.67
C PRO A 501 -14.40 41.32 13.58
N PRO A 502 -14.50 42.67 13.66
CA PRO A 502 -13.33 43.54 13.63
C PRO A 502 -12.38 43.33 14.80
N LEU A 503 -12.91 43.09 16.01
CA LEU A 503 -12.11 42.85 17.21
C LEU A 503 -11.36 41.50 17.12
N LEU A 504 -12.04 40.47 16.61
CA LEU A 504 -11.45 39.15 16.38
C LEU A 504 -10.30 39.22 15.35
N GLN A 505 -10.49 39.99 14.28
CA GLN A 505 -9.46 40.18 13.26
C GLN A 505 -8.25 40.96 13.80
N GLN A 506 -8.48 41.97 14.65
CA GLN A 506 -7.40 42.72 15.31
C GLN A 506 -6.60 41.85 16.29
N LEU A 507 -7.27 41.00 17.08
CA LEU A 507 -6.61 40.04 17.97
C LEU A 507 -5.79 39.01 17.18
N ASP A 508 -6.36 38.42 16.12
CA ASP A 508 -5.65 37.46 15.26
C ASP A 508 -4.43 38.10 14.59
N HIS A 509 -4.56 39.35 14.12
CA HIS A 509 -3.48 40.10 13.51
C HIS A 509 -2.34 40.38 14.51
N GLU A 510 -2.67 40.81 15.72
CA GLU A 510 -1.67 41.19 16.72
C GLU A 510 -0.89 39.97 17.26
N VAL A 511 -1.56 38.82 17.41
CA VAL A 511 -0.89 37.56 17.76
C VAL A 511 0.02 37.08 16.61
N GLN A 512 -0.42 37.23 15.36
CA GLN A 512 0.43 36.95 14.20
C GLN A 512 1.62 37.92 14.09
N ALA A 513 1.42 39.19 14.40
CA ALA A 513 2.48 40.20 14.43
C ALA A 513 3.52 39.88 15.50
N MET A 514 3.10 39.42 16.69
CA MET A 514 4.00 38.92 17.74
C MET A 514 4.84 37.73 17.25
N MET A 515 4.21 36.75 16.60
CA MET A 515 4.89 35.58 16.05
C MET A 515 5.87 35.97 14.94
N ALA A 516 5.48 36.89 14.05
CA ALA A 516 6.34 37.40 12.99
C ALA A 516 7.56 38.14 13.58
N ALA A 517 7.38 38.98 14.59
CA ALA A 517 8.49 39.68 15.24
C ALA A 517 9.52 38.74 15.90
N HIS A 518 9.09 37.57 16.39
CA HIS A 518 9.98 36.60 17.04
C HIS A 518 10.61 35.56 16.10
N TYR A 519 9.96 35.27 14.96
CA TYR A 519 10.34 34.14 14.11
C TYR A 519 10.55 34.49 12.64
N SER A 520 10.31 35.74 12.22
CA SER A 520 10.65 36.19 10.86
C SER A 520 12.06 36.76 10.79
N ALA A 521 12.65 36.74 9.60
CA ALA A 521 13.98 37.32 9.35
C ALA A 521 14.00 38.87 9.38
N SER A 522 12.83 39.52 9.43
CA SER A 522 12.68 40.97 9.53
C SER A 522 12.67 41.43 10.99
N ASN A 523 13.55 42.38 11.33
CA ASN A 523 13.78 42.86 12.69
C ASN A 523 12.71 43.86 13.17
N ASN A 524 11.45 43.46 13.15
CA ASN A 524 10.33 44.30 13.58
C ASN A 524 10.12 44.18 15.09
N SER A 525 10.15 45.29 15.81
CA SER A 525 9.82 45.33 17.24
C SER A 525 8.30 45.27 17.43
N TRP A 526 7.85 44.31 18.22
CA TRP A 526 6.44 44.15 18.57
C TRP A 526 6.15 44.75 19.95
N ASN A 527 5.00 45.42 20.11
CA ASN A 527 4.59 46.04 21.37
C ASN A 527 3.43 45.25 22.03
N LYS A 528 3.72 44.64 23.17
CA LYS A 528 2.76 43.87 23.97
C LYS A 528 1.53 44.66 24.47
N GLN A 529 1.61 45.99 24.54
CA GLN A 529 0.53 46.83 25.05
C GLN A 529 -0.72 46.79 24.14
N THR A 530 -0.53 46.67 22.82
CA THR A 530 -1.64 46.60 21.86
C THR A 530 -2.49 45.35 22.08
N LEU A 531 -1.85 44.19 22.25
CA LEU A 531 -2.55 42.92 22.48
C LEU A 531 -3.26 42.90 23.83
N LEU A 532 -2.65 43.45 24.88
CA LEU A 532 -3.28 43.56 26.20
C LEU A 532 -4.50 44.49 26.19
N ALA A 533 -4.45 45.59 25.43
CA ALA A 533 -5.59 46.50 25.29
C ALA A 533 -6.77 45.82 24.58
N LEU A 534 -6.51 45.09 23.48
CA LEU A 534 -7.52 44.33 22.74
C LEU A 534 -8.14 43.21 23.60
N LEU A 535 -7.32 42.53 24.42
CA LEU A 535 -7.82 41.52 25.37
C LEU A 535 -8.71 42.12 26.45
N ASN A 536 -8.37 43.30 26.98
CA ASN A 536 -9.23 44.01 27.92
C ASN A 536 -10.56 44.44 27.28
N GLN A 537 -10.54 44.87 26.03
CA GLN A 537 -11.77 45.18 25.29
C GLN A 537 -12.64 43.93 25.13
N ALA A 538 -12.04 42.78 24.83
CA ALA A 538 -12.77 41.51 24.75
C ALA A 538 -13.34 41.05 26.11
N LYS A 539 -12.65 41.30 27.23
CA LYS A 539 -13.16 41.03 28.59
C LYS A 539 -14.44 41.81 28.89
N GLN A 540 -14.51 43.06 28.47
CA GLN A 540 -15.68 43.91 28.74
C GLN A 540 -16.94 43.43 27.99
N LEU A 541 -16.78 42.75 26.86
CA LEU A 541 -17.90 42.13 26.13
C LEU A 541 -18.54 40.98 26.92
N THR A 542 -17.75 40.30 27.75
CA THR A 542 -18.22 39.18 28.58
C THR A 542 -19.02 39.65 29.81
N VAL A 543 -18.79 40.89 30.28
CA VAL A 543 -19.42 41.45 31.51
C VAL A 543 -20.84 42.00 31.27
N ILE A 544 -21.21 42.37 30.04
CA ILE A 544 -22.51 43.01 29.73
C ILE A 544 -23.70 42.03 29.75
N LYS A 545 -23.46 40.72 29.87
CA LYS A 545 -24.51 39.69 29.84
C LYS A 545 -24.97 39.25 31.24
N CYS A 546 -25.42 40.19 32.07
CA CYS A 546 -26.24 39.91 33.28
C CYS A 546 -27.01 41.18 33.72
N THR A 547 -28.17 41.42 33.14
CA THR A 547 -29.25 42.15 33.82
C THR A 547 -30.57 41.51 33.36
N SER A 548 -31.03 40.53 34.13
CA SER A 548 -32.38 40.00 34.01
C SER A 548 -33.36 41.08 34.47
N MET A 549 -34.12 41.67 33.53
CA MET A 549 -35.37 42.32 33.89
C MET A 549 -36.41 41.22 34.14
N THR A 550 -36.79 41.06 35.40
CA THR A 550 -37.91 40.25 35.85
C THR A 550 -39.22 40.80 35.28
N LEU A 551 -39.94 39.98 34.51
CA LEU A 551 -41.33 40.24 34.11
C LEU A 551 -42.23 40.11 35.35
N SER A 552 -42.94 41.19 35.68
CA SER A 552 -43.96 41.24 36.73
C SER A 552 -45.11 40.26 36.44
N SER A 553 -45.55 39.54 37.46
CA SER A 553 -46.73 38.67 37.41
C SER A 553 -48.01 39.47 37.18
N LEU A 554 -48.81 39.11 36.18
CA LEU A 554 -50.23 39.44 36.14
C LEU A 554 -51.03 38.26 36.68
N ASP A 555 -51.68 38.50 37.80
CA ASP A 555 -52.65 37.63 38.47
C ASP A 555 -54.03 37.82 37.80
N PRO A 556 -54.82 36.76 37.54
CA PRO A 556 -56.18 36.92 37.04
C PRO A 556 -57.17 37.17 38.18
N LYS A 557 -57.99 38.20 38.05
CA LYS A 557 -59.29 38.33 38.73
C LYS A 557 -60.40 38.34 37.71
#